data_AF-A0A7V4WFI9-F1
#
_entry.id   AF-A0A7V4WFI9-F1
#
_cell.length_a   1.000
_cell.length_b   1.000
_cell.length_c   1.000
_cell.angle_alpha   90.00
_cell.angle_beta   90.00
_cell.angle_gamma   90.00
#
_symmetry.space_group_name_H-M   'P 1'
#
loop_
_entity.id
_entity.type
_entity.pdbx_description
1 polymer ?
#
loop_
_entity_poly.entity_id
_entity_poly.type
_entity_poly.pdbx_seq_one_letter_code
_entity_poly.pdbx_strand_id
1 'polypeptide(L)'
;MINKRTALVFIFFLSIWIVGLSISPCICAENLNAGIILADDQGNILYGQNNEKQFIPASILKILTSLAAIHILGEDYRFPTDYFFDADSKNLYIKGFGDPLFISEVIEQLCLE
;
A
#
# COMPACT_ATOMS: atom_id res chain seq x y z
N MET A 1 -31.46 -42.73 34.34
CA MET A 1 -30.94 -43.33 33.08
C MET A 1 -31.40 -42.47 31.91
N ILE A 2 -30.49 -41.71 31.29
CA ILE A 2 -30.80 -40.92 30.10
C ILE A 2 -31.12 -41.87 28.95
N ASN A 3 -32.27 -41.67 28.30
CA ASN A 3 -32.70 -42.47 27.16
C ASN A 3 -31.75 -42.19 25.97
N LYS A 4 -31.31 -43.25 25.27
CA LYS A 4 -30.41 -43.12 24.11
C LYS A 4 -30.95 -42.16 23.04
N ARG A 5 -32.28 -42.05 22.93
CA ARG A 5 -32.94 -41.12 22.00
C ARG A 5 -32.81 -39.64 22.41
N THR A 6 -32.87 -39.32 23.70
CA THR A 6 -32.69 -37.93 24.16
C THR A 6 -31.24 -37.47 24.08
N ALA A 7 -30.28 -38.36 24.31
CA ALA A 7 -28.86 -38.07 24.11
C ALA A 7 -28.53 -37.74 22.65
N LEU A 8 -29.12 -38.47 21.69
CA LEU A 8 -28.88 -38.26 20.25
C LEU A 8 -29.38 -36.89 19.78
N VAL A 9 -30.56 -36.47 20.25
CA VAL A 9 -31.13 -35.15 19.94
C VAL A 9 -30.25 -34.03 20.50
N PHE A 10 -29.76 -34.19 21.73
CA PHE A 10 -28.87 -33.21 22.35
C PHE A 10 -27.55 -33.05 21.59
N ILE A 11 -26.95 -34.17 21.17
CA ILE A 11 -25.71 -34.16 20.38
C ILE A 11 -25.93 -33.49 19.02
N PHE A 12 -27.09 -33.74 18.38
CA PHE A 12 -27.44 -33.11 17.11
C PHE A 12 -27.58 -31.59 17.25
N PHE A 13 -28.30 -31.12 18.27
CA PHE A 13 -28.42 -29.67 18.54
C PHE A 13 -27.09 -29.03 18.96
N LEU A 14 -26.26 -29.73 19.74
CA LEU A 14 -24.94 -29.25 20.12
C LEU A 14 -24.01 -29.11 18.90
N SER A 15 -24.09 -30.04 17.95
CA SER A 15 -23.29 -30.00 16.71
C SER A 15 -23.68 -28.83 15.81
N ILE A 16 -24.96 -28.48 15.72
CA ILE A 16 -25.46 -27.33 14.96
C ILE A 16 -24.96 -26.01 15.56
N TRP A 17 -24.92 -25.91 16.89
CA TRP A 17 -24.39 -24.73 17.58
C TRP A 17 -22.88 -24.52 17.39
N ILE A 18 -22.09 -25.61 17.41
CA ILE A 18 -20.63 -25.54 17.20
C ILE A 18 -20.31 -25.13 15.75
N VAL A 19 -21.06 -25.63 14.78
CA VAL A 19 -20.91 -25.25 13.37
C VAL A 19 -21.28 -23.78 13.18
N GLY A 20 -22.37 -23.29 13.77
CA GLY A 20 -22.81 -21.88 13.67
C GLY A 20 -21.77 -20.86 14.17
N LEU A 21 -20.98 -21.20 15.19
CA LEU A 21 -19.97 -20.31 15.79
C LEU A 21 -18.73 -20.11 14.91
N SER A 22 -18.45 -21.06 14.00
CA SER A 22 -17.23 -21.05 13.16
C SER A 22 -17.40 -20.27 11.85
N ILE A 23 -18.64 -19.90 11.50
CA ILE A 23 -18.99 -19.30 10.20
C ILE A 23 -19.07 -17.75 10.31
N SER A 24 -19.12 -17.21 11.53
CA SER A 24 -19.43 -15.79 11.77
C SER A 24 -18.34 -14.76 11.37
N PRO A 25 -17.02 -15.03 11.41
CA PRO A 25 -16.04 -14.01 11.00
C PRO A 25 -15.96 -13.85 9.47
N CYS A 26 -16.10 -14.96 8.72
CA CYS A 26 -15.91 -14.99 7.28
C CYS A 26 -17.07 -14.30 6.52
N ILE A 27 -18.31 -14.50 6.98
CA ILE A 27 -19.50 -13.87 6.37
C ILE A 27 -19.49 -12.34 6.54
N CYS A 28 -18.91 -11.81 7.62
CA CYS A 28 -18.80 -10.36 7.80
C CYS A 28 -17.84 -9.70 6.80
N ALA A 29 -16.84 -10.43 6.29
CA ALA A 29 -15.90 -9.90 5.29
C ALA A 29 -16.52 -9.82 3.88
N GLU A 30 -17.45 -10.72 3.54
CA GLU A 30 -18.05 -10.82 2.20
C GLU A 30 -18.81 -9.55 1.77
N ASN A 31 -19.40 -8.80 2.72
CA ASN A 31 -20.18 -7.60 2.42
C ASN A 31 -19.33 -6.31 2.34
N LEU A 32 -18.01 -6.39 2.50
CA LEU A 32 -17.14 -5.23 2.41
C LEU A 32 -16.84 -4.91 0.94
N ASN A 33 -17.06 -3.65 0.54
CA ASN A 33 -16.64 -3.15 -0.77
C ASN A 33 -15.13 -2.85 -0.79
N ALA A 34 -14.31 -3.89 -0.66
CA ALA A 34 -12.86 -3.85 -0.67
C ALA A 34 -12.29 -4.87 -1.65
N GLY A 35 -11.15 -4.55 -2.26
CA GLY A 35 -10.33 -5.49 -3.03
C GLY A 35 -9.27 -6.11 -2.13
N ILE A 36 -9.19 -7.43 -2.07
CA ILE A 36 -8.20 -8.17 -1.28
C ILE A 36 -7.59 -9.25 -2.17
N ILE A 37 -6.26 -9.30 -2.21
CA ILE A 37 -5.49 -10.38 -2.85
C ILE A 37 -4.40 -10.81 -1.87
N LEU A 38 -4.28 -12.12 -1.65
CA LEU A 38 -3.18 -12.75 -0.94
C LEU A 38 -2.50 -13.74 -1.90
N ALA A 39 -1.19 -13.62 -2.07
CA ALA A 39 -0.40 -14.51 -2.90
C ALA A 39 0.85 -15.00 -2.15
N ASP A 40 1.38 -16.14 -2.56
CA ASP A 40 2.70 -16.62 -2.11
C ASP A 40 3.87 -15.92 -2.84
N ASP A 41 5.10 -16.31 -2.52
CA ASP A 41 6.32 -15.75 -3.11
C ASP A 41 6.53 -16.13 -4.59
N GLN A 42 5.80 -17.14 -5.08
CA GLN A 42 5.77 -17.56 -6.48
C GLN A 42 4.67 -16.82 -7.27
N GLY A 43 3.83 -16.04 -6.60
CA GLY A 43 2.71 -15.30 -7.19
C GLY A 43 1.42 -16.11 -7.31
N ASN A 44 1.33 -17.30 -6.71
CA ASN A 44 0.09 -18.06 -6.68
C ASN A 44 -0.92 -17.39 -5.73
N ILE A 45 -2.11 -17.07 -6.23
CA ILE A 45 -3.17 -16.44 -5.43
C ILE A 45 -3.77 -17.49 -4.47
N LEU A 46 -3.62 -17.25 -3.16
CA LEU A 46 -4.15 -18.08 -2.09
C LEU A 46 -5.56 -17.64 -1.66
N TYR A 47 -5.86 -16.35 -1.79
CA TYR A 47 -7.18 -15.77 -1.51
C TYR A 47 -7.42 -14.51 -2.35
N GLY A 48 -8.66 -14.33 -2.83
CA GLY A 48 -9.07 -13.17 -3.62
C GLY A 48 -10.51 -12.76 -3.33
N GLN A 49 -10.74 -11.47 -3.10
CA GLN A 49 -12.06 -10.86 -2.96
C GLN A 49 -12.11 -9.59 -3.83
N ASN A 50 -13.11 -9.49 -4.71
CA ASN A 50 -13.25 -8.39 -5.67
C ASN A 50 -11.98 -8.09 -6.48
N ASN A 51 -11.15 -9.09 -6.78
CA ASN A 51 -9.85 -8.94 -7.42
C ASN A 51 -9.92 -8.42 -8.87
N GLU A 52 -11.03 -8.66 -9.58
CA GLU A 52 -11.30 -8.11 -10.92
C GLU A 52 -11.94 -6.71 -10.90
N LYS A 53 -12.29 -6.19 -9.73
CA LYS A 53 -12.94 -4.88 -9.59
C LYS A 53 -11.90 -3.78 -9.49
N GLN A 54 -12.10 -2.69 -10.23
CA GLN A 54 -11.25 -1.51 -10.15
C GLN A 54 -11.55 -0.68 -8.90
N PHE A 55 -10.49 -0.22 -8.23
CA PHE A 55 -10.55 0.67 -7.08
C PHE A 55 -9.61 1.87 -7.27
N ILE A 56 -9.87 2.95 -6.54
CA ILE A 56 -8.95 4.10 -6.46
C ILE A 56 -7.79 3.72 -5.53
N PRO A 57 -6.54 3.62 -6.00
CA PRO A 57 -5.43 3.08 -5.22
C PRO A 57 -4.92 4.04 -4.13
N ALA A 58 -5.33 5.31 -4.17
CA ALA A 58 -4.79 6.38 -3.34
C ALA A 58 -3.24 6.34 -3.35
N SER A 59 -2.60 6.36 -2.17
CA SER A 59 -1.14 6.38 -2.08
C SER A 59 -0.45 5.05 -2.41
N ILE A 60 -1.15 3.93 -2.57
CA ILE A 60 -0.54 2.66 -3.04
C ILE A 60 0.01 2.81 -4.47
N LEU A 61 -0.53 3.76 -5.24
CA LEU A 61 0.01 4.16 -6.55
C LEU A 61 1.51 4.47 -6.51
N LYS A 62 2.03 4.94 -5.35
CA LYS A 62 3.45 5.23 -5.17
C LYS A 62 4.34 4.00 -5.39
N ILE A 63 3.86 2.78 -5.18
CA ILE A 63 4.64 1.56 -5.48
C ILE A 63 4.96 1.49 -6.98
N LEU A 64 3.94 1.69 -7.83
CA LEU A 64 4.11 1.70 -9.28
C LEU A 64 4.97 2.89 -9.72
N THR A 65 4.76 4.07 -9.14
CA THR A 65 5.58 5.26 -9.44
C THR A 65 7.04 5.04 -9.07
N SER A 66 7.35 4.42 -7.93
CA SER A 66 8.72 4.10 -7.52
C SER A 66 9.39 3.12 -8.48
N LEU A 67 8.67 2.07 -8.90
CA LEU A 67 9.19 1.13 -9.90
C LEU A 67 9.49 1.83 -11.23
N ALA A 68 8.58 2.69 -11.69
CA ALA A 68 8.80 3.47 -12.91
C ALA A 68 9.99 4.43 -12.78
N ALA A 69 10.16 5.09 -11.63
CA ALA A 69 11.29 5.97 -11.38
C ALA A 69 12.62 5.21 -11.43
N ILE A 70 12.71 4.05 -10.78
CA ILE A 70 13.91 3.19 -10.82
C ILE A 70 14.19 2.74 -12.26
N HIS A 71 13.16 2.29 -12.99
CA HIS A 71 13.34 1.78 -14.35
C HIS A 71 13.75 2.86 -15.36
N ILE A 72 13.19 4.07 -15.25
CA ILE A 72 13.41 5.15 -16.23
C ILE A 72 14.65 5.99 -15.87
N LEU A 73 14.83 6.31 -14.60
CA LEU A 73 15.89 7.22 -14.14
C LEU A 73 17.13 6.48 -13.66
N GLY A 74 16.97 5.25 -13.16
CA GLY A 74 18.01 4.48 -12.47
C GLY A 74 18.03 4.71 -10.95
N GLU A 75 18.58 3.76 -10.21
CA GLU A 75 18.67 3.81 -8.73
C GLU A 75 19.60 4.95 -8.24
N ASP A 76 20.61 5.29 -9.05
CA ASP A 76 21.61 6.30 -8.73
C ASP A 76 21.24 7.71 -9.24
N TYR A 77 20.03 7.89 -9.79
CA TYR A 77 19.61 9.20 -10.28
C TYR A 77 19.62 10.25 -9.16
N ARG A 78 20.13 11.44 -9.47
CA ARG A 78 20.08 12.62 -8.60
C ARG A 78 19.53 13.79 -9.41
N PHE A 79 18.57 14.50 -8.84
CA PHE A 79 18.01 15.68 -9.47
C PHE A 79 19.05 16.81 -9.43
N PRO A 80 19.44 17.39 -10.57
CA PRO A 80 20.33 18.55 -10.56
C PRO A 80 19.58 19.81 -10.12
N THR A 81 20.32 20.75 -9.55
CA THR A 81 19.87 22.13 -9.32
C THR A 81 21.02 23.05 -9.73
N ASP A 82 20.81 23.86 -10.76
CA ASP A 82 21.85 24.78 -11.26
C ASP A 82 21.68 26.16 -10.62
N TYR A 83 22.79 26.84 -10.38
CA TYR A 83 22.84 28.20 -9.83
C TYR A 83 23.71 29.12 -10.69
N PHE A 84 23.26 30.36 -10.83
CA PHE A 84 23.96 31.40 -11.59
C PHE A 84 23.90 32.72 -10.84
N PHE A 85 25.02 33.42 -10.74
CA PHE A 85 25.09 34.74 -10.14
C PHE A 85 25.54 35.77 -11.16
N ASP A 86 24.74 36.81 -11.35
CA ASP A 86 25.10 37.98 -12.14
C ASP A 86 25.62 39.07 -11.20
N ALA A 87 26.93 39.34 -11.27
CA ALA A 87 27.59 40.30 -10.41
C ALA A 87 27.21 41.77 -10.69
N ASP A 88 26.83 42.09 -11.94
CA ASP A 88 26.48 43.46 -12.33
C ASP A 88 25.09 43.83 -11.80
N SER A 89 24.12 42.95 -12.01
CA SER A 89 22.76 43.14 -11.50
C SER A 89 22.57 42.69 -10.05
N LYS A 90 23.55 41.98 -9.47
CA LYS A 90 23.50 41.34 -8.16
C LYS A 90 22.32 40.36 -8.00
N ASN A 91 21.94 39.70 -9.10
CA ASN A 91 20.87 38.72 -9.11
C ASN A 91 21.41 37.30 -8.98
N LEU A 92 20.77 36.51 -8.12
CA LEU A 92 20.97 35.06 -8.02
C LEU A 92 19.82 34.35 -8.76
N TYR A 93 20.17 33.49 -9.70
CA TYR A 93 19.24 32.64 -10.44
C TYR A 93 19.40 31.19 -10.00
N ILE A 94 18.28 30.53 -9.71
CA ILE A 94 18.23 29.13 -9.33
C ILE A 94 17.33 28.41 -10.34
N LYS A 95 17.88 27.38 -10.99
CA LYS A 95 17.15 26.55 -11.95
C LYS A 95 16.94 25.15 -11.37
N GLY A 96 15.73 24.91 -10.86
CA GLY A 96 15.34 23.61 -10.33
C GLY A 96 14.91 22.63 -11.43
N PHE A 97 15.32 21.37 -11.29
CA PHE A 97 14.87 20.26 -12.14
C PHE A 97 13.98 19.25 -11.39
N GLY A 98 13.44 19.67 -10.24
CA GLY A 98 12.51 18.86 -9.43
C GLY A 98 13.18 18.10 -8.28
N ASP A 99 14.31 18.58 -7.77
CA ASP A 99 14.95 18.00 -6.58
C ASP A 99 14.01 18.09 -5.36
N PRO A 100 13.49 16.95 -4.84
CA PRO A 100 12.59 16.96 -3.69
C PRO A 100 13.31 17.32 -2.38
N LEU A 101 14.65 17.38 -2.38
CA LEU A 101 15.49 17.70 -1.23
C LEU A 101 16.14 19.09 -1.33
N PHE A 102 15.72 19.94 -2.27
CA PHE A 102 16.14 21.34 -2.31
C PHE A 102 15.45 22.15 -1.20
N ILE A 103 16.02 22.04 0.01
CA ILE A 103 15.51 22.63 1.26
C ILE A 103 16.35 23.84 1.70
N SER A 104 15.86 24.59 2.69
CA SER A 104 16.50 25.82 3.18
C SER A 104 17.95 25.63 3.61
N GLU A 105 18.29 24.49 4.22
CA GLU A 105 19.64 24.15 4.66
C GLU A 105 20.60 24.00 3.49
N VAL A 106 20.14 23.45 2.36
CA VAL A 106 20.93 23.35 1.11
C VAL A 106 21.16 24.73 0.51
N ILE A 107 20.14 25.60 0.57
CA ILE A 107 20.24 26.98 0.09
C ILE A 107 21.22 27.79 0.94
N GLU A 108 21.17 27.63 2.27
CA GLU A 108 22.09 28.31 3.18
C GLU A 108 23.54 27.92 2.89
N GLN A 109 23.82 26.62 2.68
CA GLN A 109 25.15 26.17 2.28
C GLN A 109 25.60 26.80 0.95
N LEU A 110 24.73 26.81 -0.07
CA LEU A 110 25.01 27.45 -1.36
C LEU A 110 25.35 28.94 -1.24
N CYS A 111 24.74 29.66 -0.30
CA CYS A 111 25.03 31.09 -0.09
C CYS A 111 26.35 31.35 0.65
N LEU A 112 26.94 30.33 1.28
CA LEU A 112 28.22 30.40 1.97
C LEU A 112 29.41 30.04 1.07
N GLU A 113 29.16 29.34 -0.04
CA GLU A 113 30.15 29.00 -1.08
C GLU A 113 30.46 30.21 -1.98
#